data_AF-A0A2N2YGL1-F1
#
_entry.id   AF-A0A2N2YGL1-F1
#
_cell.length_a   1.000
_cell.length_b   1.000
_cell.length_c   1.000
_cell.angle_alpha   90.00
_cell.angle_beta   90.00
_cell.angle_gamma   90.00
#
_symmetry.space_group_name_H-M   'P 1'
#
loop_
_entity.id
_entity.type
_entity.pdbx_description
1 polymer ?
#
loop_
_entity_poly.entity_id
_entity_poly.type
_entity_poly.pdbx_seq_one_letter_code
_entity_poly.pdbx_strand_id
1 'polypeptide(L)' 'MKFLNTLQDKDGKNFDVDGHQHTKSEITDMPTKLSDFNNDIGVGRGTVFTTSATAPTDPSPGDYWNKIL' A
#
# COMPACT_ATOMS: atom_id res chain seq x y z
N MET A 1 -6.29 -40.67 -2.67
CA MET A 1 -5.88 -39.72 -1.60
C MET A 1 -4.43 -39.36 -1.86
N LYS A 2 -4.12 -38.10 -2.16
CA LYS A 2 -2.73 -37.66 -2.38
C LYS A 2 -2.12 -37.38 -1.01
N PHE A 3 -1.23 -38.25 -0.54
CA PHE A 3 -0.53 -38.02 0.73
C PHE A 3 0.53 -36.93 0.51
N LEU A 4 0.43 -35.85 1.28
CA LEU A 4 1.38 -34.75 1.25
C LEU A 4 2.38 -34.98 2.40
N ASN A 5 3.55 -35.54 2.09
CA ASN A 5 4.66 -35.66 3.04
C ASN A 5 5.27 -34.27 3.25
N THR A 6 4.75 -33.49 4.19
CA THR A 6 5.46 -32.31 4.71
C THR A 6 6.16 -32.71 5.99
N LEU A 7 7.46 -32.42 6.11
CA LEU A 7 8.17 -32.53 7.38
C LEU A 7 7.54 -31.49 8.32
N GLN A 8 7.00 -31.91 9.46
CA GLN A 8 6.46 -31.00 10.48
C GLN A 8 7.53 -30.75 11.54
N ASP A 9 7.61 -29.53 12.07
CA ASP A 9 8.44 -29.28 13.25
C ASP A 9 7.85 -29.92 14.51
N LYS A 10 8.60 -29.89 15.62
CA LYS A 10 8.19 -30.47 16.90
C LYS A 10 6.89 -29.87 17.48
N ASP A 11 6.46 -28.72 16.97
CA ASP A 11 5.25 -28.02 17.40
C ASP A 11 4.11 -28.22 16.39
N GLY A 12 4.30 -29.09 15.39
CA GLY A 12 3.30 -29.46 14.38
C GLY A 12 3.15 -28.45 13.23
N LYS A 13 4.04 -27.46 13.13
CA LYS A 13 4.02 -26.48 12.05
C LYS A 13 4.74 -27.06 10.83
N ASN A 14 4.09 -27.01 9.68
CA ASN A 14 4.65 -27.53 8.44
C ASN A 14 5.95 -26.78 8.08
N PHE A 15 7.05 -27.51 8.00
CA PHE A 15 8.33 -27.01 7.52
C PHE A 15 8.32 -27.20 5.99
N ASP A 16 8.18 -26.10 5.26
CA ASP A 16 8.25 -26.12 3.82
C ASP A 16 9.71 -26.38 3.41
N VAL A 17 9.97 -27.55 2.83
CA VAL A 17 11.31 -27.99 2.45
C VAL A 17 11.78 -27.30 1.16
N ASP A 18 10.89 -26.64 0.41
CA ASP A 18 11.20 -26.08 -0.92
C ASP A 18 10.65 -24.65 -1.13
N GLY A 19 10.40 -23.92 -0.04
CA GLY A 19 9.91 -22.55 -0.10
C GLY A 19 8.41 -22.50 -0.41
N HIS A 20 7.66 -21.93 0.53
CA HIS A 20 6.23 -21.68 0.38
C HIS A 20 5.97 -20.73 -0.80
N GLN A 21 5.34 -21.24 -1.86
CA GLN A 21 5.04 -20.48 -3.08
C GLN A 21 3.52 -20.44 -3.33
N HIS A 22 3.03 -19.29 -3.79
CA HIS A 22 1.66 -19.13 -4.28
C HIS A 22 1.63 -19.00 -5.81
N THR A 23 0.68 -19.68 -6.44
CA THR A 23 0.31 -19.48 -7.84
C THR A 23 -0.46 -18.17 -8.01
N LYS A 24 -0.38 -17.56 -9.20
CA LYS A 24 -1.09 -16.30 -9.49
C LYS A 24 -2.61 -16.41 -9.27
N SER A 25 -3.20 -17.58 -9.50
CA SER A 25 -4.62 -17.86 -9.29
C SER A 25 -5.04 -17.87 -7.82
N GLU A 26 -4.12 -18.07 -6.88
CA GLU A 26 -4.41 -18.06 -5.44
C GLU A 26 -4.46 -16.63 -4.87
N ILE A 27 -4.02 -15.64 -5.64
CA ILE A 27 -4.06 -14.23 -5.25
C ILE A 27 -5.33 -13.59 -5.84
N THR A 28 -6.32 -13.34 -5.00
CA THR A 28 -7.68 -12.95 -5.43
C THR A 28 -8.02 -11.48 -5.19
N ASP A 29 -7.19 -10.77 -4.44
CA ASP A 29 -7.41 -9.41 -3.94
C ASP A 29 -6.39 -8.40 -4.51
N MET A 30 -5.81 -8.69 -5.68
CA MET A 30 -4.89 -7.77 -6.34
C MET A 30 -5.63 -6.49 -6.78
N PRO A 31 -5.13 -5.30 -6.40
CA PRO A 31 -5.71 -4.04 -6.84
C PRO A 31 -5.67 -3.96 -8.37
N THR A 32 -6.78 -3.51 -8.97
CA THR A 32 -6.93 -3.47 -10.43
C THR A 32 -6.73 -2.07 -10.99
N LYS A 33 -6.78 -1.05 -10.13
CA LYS A 33 -6.65 0.36 -10.48
C LYS A 33 -5.72 1.06 -9.52
N LEU A 34 -5.12 2.17 -9.98
CA LEU A 34 -4.26 2.99 -9.15
C LEU A 34 -4.98 3.57 -7.91
N SER A 35 -6.30 3.80 -8.03
CA SER A 35 -7.16 4.25 -6.92
C SER A 35 -7.36 3.21 -5.82
N ASP A 36 -7.12 1.93 -6.10
CA ASP A 36 -7.28 0.84 -5.13
C ASP A 36 -6.07 0.78 -4.17
N PHE A 37 -4.96 1.41 -4.55
CA PHE A 37 -3.86 1.67 -3.63
C PHE A 37 -4.29 2.81 -2.72
N ASN A 38 -4.58 2.48 -1.46
CA ASN A 38 -4.62 3.46 -0.38
C ASN A 38 -3.19 3.93 -0.12
N ASN A 39 -2.66 4.76 -1.03
CA ASN A 39 -1.36 5.39 -0.91
C ASN A 39 -1.46 6.43 0.22
N ASP A 40 -1.39 5.95 1.47
CA ASP A 40 -1.35 6.76 2.68
C ASP A 40 0.05 7.39 2.81
N ILE A 41 0.31 8.30 1.90
CA ILE A 41 1.15 9.43 2.16
C ILE A 41 0.14 10.56 2.04
N GLY A 42 -0.15 11.28 3.13
CA GLY A 42 -1.01 12.46 3.19
C GLY A 42 -0.62 13.63 2.25
N VAL A 43 0.12 13.32 1.19
CA VAL A 43 0.61 14.16 0.10
C VAL A 43 0.08 13.66 -1.26
N GLY A 44 -0.57 12.48 -1.32
CA GLY A 44 -1.12 11.84 -2.53
C GLY A 44 -2.50 12.35 -2.98
N ARG A 45 -3.10 13.27 -2.23
CA ARG A 45 -4.25 14.07 -2.67
C ARG A 45 -3.85 15.26 -3.56
N GLY A 46 -2.62 15.30 -4.03
CA GLY A 46 -2.09 16.43 -4.78
C GLY A 46 -2.02 17.64 -3.88
N THR A 47 -1.16 17.59 -2.86
CA THR A 47 -0.84 18.77 -2.06
C THR A 47 -0.50 19.92 -3.00
N VAL A 48 -1.33 20.96 -3.00
CA VAL A 48 -1.10 22.13 -3.85
C VAL A 48 -0.14 23.03 -3.11
N PHE A 49 1.07 23.18 -3.66
CA PHE A 49 2.04 24.16 -3.18
C PHE A 49 1.79 25.48 -3.89
N THR A 50 1.25 26.46 -3.18
CA THR A 50 0.98 27.80 -3.71
C THR A 50 2.00 28.79 -3.20
N THR A 51 2.66 29.51 -4.10
CA THR A 51 3.51 30.66 -3.77
C THR A 51 2.79 31.95 -4.13
N SER A 52 2.52 32.80 -3.14
CA SER A 52 1.80 34.06 -3.34
C SER A 52 2.15 35.05 -2.22
N ALA A 53 2.14 36.35 -2.52
CA ALA A 53 2.31 37.40 -1.50
C ALA A 53 1.11 37.52 -0.56
N THR A 54 -0.07 37.07 -1.01
CA THR A 54 -1.34 37.13 -0.27
C THR A 54 -1.84 35.71 0.03
N ALA A 55 -2.38 35.52 1.24
CA ALA A 55 -2.94 34.24 1.68
C ALA A 55 -4.13 33.82 0.80
N PRO A 56 -4.26 32.52 0.45
CA PRO A 56 -5.47 31.99 -0.17
C PRO A 56 -6.69 32.20 0.73
N THR A 57 -7.84 32.53 0.13
CA THR A 57 -9.09 32.76 0.88
C THR A 57 -9.75 31.46 1.35
N ASP A 58 -9.53 30.35 0.64
CA ASP A 58 -10.17 29.06 0.90
C ASP A 58 -9.18 27.89 0.71
N PRO A 59 -8.16 27.74 1.59
CA PRO A 59 -7.22 26.64 1.48
C PRO A 59 -7.89 25.29 1.79
N SER A 60 -7.60 24.26 1.00
CA SER A 60 -8.06 22.90 1.34
C SER A 60 -7.19 22.33 2.46
N PRO A 61 -7.76 21.58 3.41
CA PRO A 61 -6.98 20.89 4.43
C PRO A 61 -5.89 20.01 3.79
N GLY A 62 -4.63 20.30 4.10
CA GLY A 62 -3.46 19.61 3.54
C GLY A 62 -2.68 20.38 2.47
N ASP A 63 -3.17 21.55 2.03
CA ASP A 63 -2.43 22.45 1.14
C ASP A 63 -1.38 23.28 1.89
N TYR A 64 -0.28 23.64 1.19
CA TYR A 64 0.78 24.50 1.74
C TYR A 64 0.85 25.82 0.97
N TRP A 65 0.79 26.92 1.70
CA TRP A 65 1.05 28.26 1.18
C TRP A 65 2.40 28.77 1.69
N ASN A 66 3.26 29.18 0.75
CA ASN A 66 4.50 29.89 1.07
C ASN A 66 4.39 31.37 0.66
N LYS A 67 4.59 32.28 1.62
CA LYS A 67 4.57 33.72 1.35
C LYS A 67 5.85 34.12 0.62
N ILE A 68 5.68 34.71 -0.56
CA ILE A 68 6.77 35.36 -1.29
C ILE A 68 6.63 36.89 -1.12
N LEU A 69 7.74 37.57 -0.86
CA LEU A 69 7.79 39.01 -0.63
C LEU A 69 7.87 39.80 -1.94
#